data_AF-A0A316JZM4-F1
#
_entry.id   AF-A0A316JZM4-F1
#
_cell.length_a   1.000
_cell.length_b   1.000
_cell.length_c   1.000
_cell.angle_alpha   90.00
_cell.angle_beta   90.00
_cell.angle_gamma   90.00
#
_symmetry.space_group_name_H-M   'P 1'
#
loop_
_entity.id
_entity.type
_entity.pdbx_description
1 polymer ?
#
loop_
_entity_poly.entity_id
_entity_poly.type
_entity_poly.pdbx_seq_one_letter_code
_entity_poly.pdbx_strand_id
1 'polypeptide(L)'
;MNPQIRLALEGIRAGKRTRTELLKIRDNAKALLDRGNQEMRLIIDEINLTTVPPLQAHYVFMGFCPDANFENRQDEIWVRDGVCLFDFVESEHQLKRFGEILPGDTVVLKKIEKFGETMCVYHHGTVTQIVDSKLTNKPYLRVDWCTPEEFIEVPLMACNGTVDVRSLETVEREMPAEFWTWLNREKLLNQS
;
A
#
# COMPACT_ATOMS: atom_id res chain seq x y z
N MET A 1 0.48 15.17 27.66
CA MET A 1 0.61 13.85 27.01
C MET A 1 0.49 12.77 28.05
N ASN A 2 -0.58 11.98 27.96
CA ASN A 2 -0.83 10.81 28.81
C ASN A 2 0.37 9.81 28.79
N PRO A 3 0.83 9.30 29.96
CA PRO A 3 1.93 8.34 30.02
C PRO A 3 1.73 7.07 29.17
N GLN A 4 0.49 6.60 29.02
CA GLN A 4 0.17 5.44 28.19
C GLN A 4 0.38 5.73 26.71
N ILE A 5 0.08 6.94 26.24
CA ILE A 5 0.30 7.37 24.86
C ILE A 5 1.80 7.44 24.58
N ARG A 6 2.59 7.98 25.51
CA ARG A 6 4.04 8.03 25.38
C ARG A 6 4.65 6.63 25.22
N LEU A 7 4.26 5.69 26.08
CA LEU A 7 4.72 4.30 26.01
C LEU A 7 4.31 3.61 24.70
N ALA A 8 3.11 3.88 24.21
CA ALA A 8 2.66 3.35 22.93
C ALA A 8 3.51 3.89 21.77
N LEU A 9 3.77 5.20 21.72
CA LEU A 9 4.63 5.84 20.71
C LEU A 9 6.05 5.27 20.73
N GLU A 10 6.65 5.11 21.91
CA GLU A 10 7.99 4.50 22.06
C GLU A 10 8.03 3.08 21.50
N GLY A 11 6.99 2.28 21.75
CA GLY A 11 6.88 0.92 21.22
C GLY A 11 6.74 0.86 19.70
N ILE A 12 5.99 1.79 19.11
CA ILE A 12 5.82 1.93 17.65
C ILE A 12 7.15 2.32 17.00
N ARG A 13 7.77 3.41 17.48
CA ARG A 13 9.06 3.93 16.99
C ARG A 13 10.19 2.92 17.06
N ALA A 14 10.19 2.08 18.10
CA ALA A 14 11.19 1.05 18.27
C ALA A 14 10.99 -0.17 17.34
N GLY A 15 9.97 -0.17 16.48
CA GLY A 15 9.68 -1.29 15.57
C GLY A 15 9.28 -2.57 16.29
N LYS A 16 8.84 -2.49 17.56
CA LYS A 16 8.51 -3.66 18.39
C LYS A 16 7.11 -4.21 18.15
N ARG A 17 6.38 -3.64 17.19
CA ARG A 17 4.99 -4.00 16.89
C ARG A 17 4.92 -4.71 15.56
N THR A 18 4.18 -5.81 15.53
CA THR A 18 3.82 -6.49 14.30
C THR A 18 2.83 -5.67 13.49
N ARG A 19 2.73 -5.92 12.19
CA ARG A 19 1.71 -5.37 11.30
C ARG A 19 0.31 -5.48 11.91
N THR A 20 -0.06 -6.67 12.37
CA THR A 20 -1.38 -6.93 12.96
C THR A 20 -1.62 -6.07 14.20
N GLU A 21 -0.61 -5.91 15.06
CA GLU A 21 -0.70 -5.01 16.21
C GLU A 21 -0.83 -3.55 15.79
N LEU A 22 -0.05 -3.09 14.81
CA LEU A 22 -0.11 -1.72 14.29
C LEU A 22 -1.50 -1.41 13.73
N LEU A 23 -2.08 -2.30 12.93
CA LEU A 23 -3.45 -2.16 12.42
C LEU A 23 -4.45 -2.04 13.56
N LYS A 24 -4.39 -2.95 14.54
CA LYS A 24 -5.30 -2.94 15.70
C LYS A 24 -5.16 -1.67 16.55
N ILE A 25 -3.94 -1.22 16.79
CA ILE A 25 -3.68 0.02 17.55
C ILE A 25 -4.26 1.21 16.79
N ARG A 26 -4.05 1.28 15.47
CA ARG A 26 -4.56 2.37 14.63
C ARG A 26 -6.08 2.40 14.60
N ASP A 27 -6.74 1.25 14.45
CA ASP A 27 -8.21 1.15 14.44
C ASP A 27 -8.81 1.57 15.78
N ASN A 28 -8.20 1.14 16.90
CA ASN A 28 -8.61 1.58 18.23
C ASN A 28 -8.39 3.09 18.44
N ALA A 29 -7.26 3.61 17.97
CA ALA A 29 -6.95 5.03 18.06
C ALA A 29 -7.94 5.88 17.24
N LYS A 30 -8.32 5.44 16.04
CA LYS A 30 -9.38 6.06 15.22
C LYS A 30 -10.71 6.08 15.98
N ALA A 31 -11.15 4.93 16.50
CA ALA A 31 -12.40 4.84 17.24
C ALA A 31 -12.43 5.73 18.50
N LEU A 32 -11.29 5.93 19.18
CA LEU A 32 -11.17 6.84 20.32
C LEU A 32 -11.10 8.31 19.90
N LEU A 33 -10.47 8.61 18.77
CA LEU A 33 -10.45 9.95 18.19
C LEU A 33 -11.86 10.41 17.81
N ASP A 34 -12.66 9.53 17.20
CA ASP A 34 -14.06 9.78 16.85
C ASP A 34 -14.94 10.06 18.08
N ARG A 35 -14.53 9.54 19.25
CA ARG A 35 -15.15 9.81 20.56
C ARG A 35 -14.62 11.07 21.24
N GLY A 36 -13.80 11.86 20.55
CA GLY A 36 -13.29 13.15 21.02
C GLY A 36 -11.88 13.12 21.66
N ASN A 37 -11.20 11.96 21.70
CA ASN A 37 -9.84 11.90 22.25
C ASN A 37 -8.79 12.35 21.22
N GLN A 38 -8.55 13.66 21.18
CA GLN A 38 -7.64 14.29 20.21
C GLN A 38 -6.18 13.81 20.33
N GLU A 39 -5.72 13.36 21.51
CA GLU A 39 -4.35 12.85 21.67
C GLU A 39 -4.10 11.57 20.85
N MET A 40 -5.15 10.84 20.45
CA MET A 40 -5.03 9.64 19.60
C MET A 40 -4.52 9.95 18.19
N ARG A 41 -4.65 11.20 17.74
CA ARG A 41 -4.07 11.65 16.47
C ARG A 41 -2.56 11.38 16.41
N LEU A 42 -1.84 11.59 17.52
CA LEU A 42 -0.40 11.33 17.61
C LEU A 42 -0.05 9.86 17.32
N ILE A 43 -0.87 8.92 17.80
CA ILE A 43 -0.67 7.49 17.58
C ILE A 43 -0.92 7.13 16.11
N ILE A 44 -2.00 7.67 15.52
CA ILE A 44 -2.35 7.44 14.11
C ILE A 44 -1.23 7.97 13.20
N ASP A 45 -0.80 9.21 13.44
CA ASP A 45 0.24 9.86 12.63
C ASP A 45 1.57 9.10 12.72
N GLU A 46 1.94 8.61 13.90
CA GLU A 46 3.15 7.81 14.09
C GLU A 46 3.07 6.48 13.31
N ILE A 47 1.95 5.76 13.38
CA ILE A 47 1.77 4.51 12.64
C ILE A 47 1.79 4.77 11.13
N ASN A 48 1.17 5.86 10.69
CA ASN A 48 1.12 6.26 9.29
C ASN A 48 2.49 6.64 8.71
N LEU A 49 3.52 6.81 9.55
CA LEU A 49 4.90 7.08 9.18
C LEU A 49 5.85 5.89 9.47
N THR A 50 5.40 4.89 10.22
CA THR A 50 6.27 3.80 10.66
C THR A 50 6.31 2.68 9.64
N THR A 51 7.49 2.45 9.07
CA THR A 51 7.76 1.33 8.17
C THR A 51 7.64 0.00 8.89
N VAL A 52 6.84 -0.92 8.33
CA VAL A 52 6.77 -2.30 8.82
C VAL A 52 8.10 -3.03 8.52
N PRO A 53 8.51 -4.00 9.37
CA PRO A 53 9.69 -4.81 9.08
C PRO A 53 9.56 -5.51 7.72
N PRO A 54 10.65 -5.69 6.94
CA PRO A 54 10.59 -6.27 5.59
C PRO A 54 9.90 -7.64 5.51
N LEU A 55 10.08 -8.50 6.52
CA LEU A 55 9.42 -9.82 6.59
C LEU A 55 7.91 -9.76 6.81
N GLN A 56 7.37 -8.59 7.18
CA GLN A 56 5.94 -8.33 7.38
C GLN A 56 5.38 -7.38 6.33
N ALA A 57 6.21 -6.92 5.39
CA ALA A 57 5.77 -6.12 4.25
C ALA A 57 4.93 -6.99 3.32
N HIS A 58 3.87 -6.40 2.80
CA HIS A 58 2.98 -7.01 1.83
C HIS A 58 3.17 -6.39 0.45
N TYR A 59 2.74 -7.12 -0.57
CA TYR A 59 2.58 -6.61 -1.92
C TYR A 59 1.12 -6.22 -2.14
N VAL A 60 0.90 -5.04 -2.68
CA VAL A 60 -0.42 -4.49 -2.99
C VAL A 60 -0.55 -4.40 -4.50
N PHE A 61 -1.31 -5.31 -5.09
CA PHE A 61 -1.65 -5.24 -6.50
C PHE A 61 -2.82 -4.30 -6.69
N MET A 62 -2.52 -3.12 -7.22
CA MET A 62 -3.42 -1.97 -7.30
C MET A 62 -3.86 -1.71 -8.75
N GLY A 63 -5.17 -1.78 -8.99
CA GLY A 63 -5.79 -1.36 -10.24
C GLY A 63 -5.82 0.16 -10.32
N PHE A 64 -5.40 0.71 -11.47
CA PHE A 64 -5.29 2.15 -11.70
C PHE A 64 -6.18 2.65 -12.85
N CYS A 65 -6.99 1.77 -13.44
CA CYS A 65 -7.95 2.08 -14.50
C CYS A 65 -9.38 2.01 -13.93
N PRO A 66 -9.99 3.14 -13.53
CA PRO A 66 -11.41 3.23 -13.20
C PRO A 66 -12.26 2.62 -14.32
N ASP A 67 -13.34 1.92 -13.95
CA ASP A 67 -14.25 1.23 -14.87
C ASP A 67 -13.58 0.23 -15.82
N ALA A 68 -12.37 -0.24 -15.46
CA ALA A 68 -11.49 -1.06 -16.30
C ALA A 68 -11.08 -0.43 -17.65
N ASN A 69 -11.30 0.88 -17.81
CA ASN A 69 -10.99 1.61 -19.04
C ASN A 69 -9.58 2.21 -18.98
N PHE A 70 -8.74 1.87 -19.95
CA PHE A 70 -7.35 2.36 -20.03
C PHE A 70 -7.28 3.86 -20.30
N GLU A 71 -8.27 4.44 -20.99
CA GLU A 71 -8.34 5.90 -21.22
C GLU A 71 -8.50 6.70 -19.92
N ASN A 72 -9.00 6.04 -18.87
CA ASN A 72 -9.19 6.64 -17.55
C ASN A 72 -8.01 6.37 -16.60
N ARG A 73 -6.88 5.86 -17.11
CA ARG A 73 -5.71 5.48 -16.30
C ARG A 73 -5.25 6.62 -15.37
N GLN A 74 -4.93 6.26 -14.13
CA GLN A 74 -4.51 7.21 -13.10
C GLN A 74 -3.02 7.10 -12.75
N ASP A 75 -2.36 6.04 -13.22
CA ASP A 75 -0.99 5.70 -12.88
C ASP A 75 0.01 6.79 -13.27
N GLU A 76 -0.14 7.45 -14.42
CA GLU A 76 0.76 8.53 -14.84
C GLU A 76 0.81 9.68 -13.84
N ILE A 77 -0.36 10.10 -13.33
CA ILE A 77 -0.47 11.17 -12.33
C ILE A 77 0.05 10.68 -10.98
N TRP A 78 -0.30 9.45 -10.59
CA TRP A 78 0.10 8.85 -9.34
C TRP A 78 1.62 8.71 -9.21
N VAL A 79 2.26 8.22 -10.28
CA VAL A 79 3.70 8.08 -10.38
C VAL A 79 4.39 9.44 -10.32
N ARG A 80 3.95 10.38 -11.17
CA ARG A 80 4.53 11.74 -11.22
C ARG A 80 4.44 12.46 -9.87
N ASP A 81 3.31 12.35 -9.19
CA ASP A 81 3.02 13.12 -7.98
C ASP A 81 3.42 12.37 -6.69
N GLY A 82 3.96 11.15 -6.80
CA GLY A 82 4.39 10.34 -5.65
C GLY A 82 3.25 9.87 -4.77
N VAL A 83 2.09 9.57 -5.34
CA VAL A 83 0.86 9.21 -4.61
C VAL A 83 0.22 7.93 -5.13
N CYS A 84 -0.62 7.30 -4.32
CA CYS A 84 -1.57 6.28 -4.74
C CYS A 84 -2.93 6.56 -4.09
N LEU A 85 -3.98 6.66 -4.91
CA LEU A 85 -5.33 7.06 -4.48
C LEU A 85 -6.30 5.88 -4.56
N PHE A 86 -7.32 5.87 -3.71
CA PHE A 86 -8.47 4.97 -3.80
C PHE A 86 -9.76 5.71 -3.45
N ASP A 87 -10.07 6.73 -4.23
CA ASP A 87 -11.26 7.58 -4.07
C ASP A 87 -12.31 7.36 -5.16
N PHE A 88 -11.93 6.76 -6.29
CA PHE A 88 -12.75 6.55 -7.49
C PHE A 88 -13.63 5.29 -7.48
N VAL A 89 -13.45 4.37 -6.52
CA VAL A 89 -14.32 3.17 -6.37
C VAL A 89 -15.12 3.25 -5.09
N GLU A 90 -16.44 3.12 -5.19
CA GLU A 90 -17.35 3.00 -4.05
C GLU A 90 -17.49 1.52 -3.63
N SER A 91 -16.42 0.96 -3.05
CA SER A 91 -16.45 -0.40 -2.49
C SER A 91 -15.88 -0.41 -1.08
N GLU A 92 -16.74 -0.61 -0.08
CA GLU A 92 -16.34 -0.64 1.33
C GLU A 92 -15.30 -1.73 1.62
N HIS A 93 -15.46 -2.91 1.01
CA HIS A 93 -14.52 -4.01 1.17
C HIS A 93 -13.13 -3.69 0.59
N GLN A 94 -13.08 -3.07 -0.59
CA GLN A 94 -11.82 -2.63 -1.20
C GLN A 94 -11.19 -1.47 -0.43
N LEU A 95 -12.02 -0.55 0.08
CA LEU A 95 -11.57 0.57 0.92
C LEU A 95 -10.97 0.05 2.24
N LYS A 96 -11.56 -0.98 2.83
CA LYS A 96 -10.99 -1.65 4.01
C LYS A 96 -9.61 -2.23 3.70
N ARG A 97 -9.46 -2.97 2.60
CA ARG A 97 -8.17 -3.52 2.17
C ARG A 97 -7.14 -2.42 1.90
N PHE A 98 -7.55 -1.33 1.26
CA PHE A 98 -6.69 -0.17 1.05
C PHE A 98 -6.25 0.45 2.38
N GLY A 99 -7.17 0.53 3.34
CA GLY A 99 -6.90 0.97 4.70
C GLY A 99 -5.87 0.09 5.42
N GLU A 100 -5.81 -1.21 5.12
CA GLU A 100 -4.86 -2.14 5.74
C GLU A 100 -3.42 -1.99 5.23
N ILE A 101 -3.16 -1.19 4.19
CA ILE A 101 -1.81 -0.90 3.67
C ILE A 101 -1.04 -0.08 4.71
N LEU A 102 0.26 -0.36 4.85
CA LEU A 102 1.18 0.32 5.77
C LEU A 102 2.47 0.75 5.07
N PRO A 103 3.19 1.77 5.61
CA PRO A 103 4.51 2.10 5.13
C PRO A 103 5.44 0.88 5.14
N GLY A 104 6.27 0.71 4.11
CA GLY A 104 7.09 -0.47 3.86
C GLY A 104 6.47 -1.50 2.92
N ASP A 105 5.15 -1.47 2.69
CA ASP A 105 4.51 -2.30 1.67
C ASP A 105 4.96 -1.89 0.28
N THR A 106 4.92 -2.84 -0.66
CA THR A 106 5.22 -2.58 -2.07
C THR A 106 3.92 -2.53 -2.87
N VAL A 107 3.61 -1.38 -3.45
CA VAL A 107 2.50 -1.26 -4.41
C VAL A 107 2.99 -1.67 -5.78
N VAL A 108 2.19 -2.45 -6.49
CA VAL A 108 2.40 -2.87 -7.88
C VAL A 108 1.14 -2.51 -8.66
N LEU A 109 1.26 -1.59 -9.62
CA LEU A 109 0.17 -1.17 -10.47
C LEU A 109 -0.12 -2.24 -11.51
N LYS A 110 -1.37 -2.71 -11.58
CA LYS A 110 -1.81 -3.81 -12.44
C LYS A 110 -3.03 -3.46 -13.29
N LYS A 111 -3.15 -4.16 -14.41
CA LYS A 111 -4.39 -4.29 -15.19
C LYS A 111 -4.58 -5.76 -15.56
N ILE A 112 -5.81 -6.25 -15.41
CA ILE A 112 -6.16 -7.62 -15.83
C ILE A 112 -6.14 -7.65 -17.37
N GLU A 113 -5.35 -8.55 -17.94
CA GLU A 113 -5.25 -8.76 -19.40
C GLU A 113 -6.19 -9.88 -19.83
N LYS A 114 -5.99 -11.08 -19.27
CA LYS A 114 -6.89 -12.22 -19.46
C LYS A 114 -7.62 -12.50 -18.16
N PHE A 115 -8.93 -12.34 -18.20
CA PHE A 115 -9.79 -12.53 -17.03
C PHE A 115 -9.58 -13.92 -16.42
N GLY A 116 -9.23 -13.97 -15.14
CA GLY A 116 -8.98 -15.22 -14.41
C GLY A 116 -7.62 -15.87 -14.63
N GLU A 117 -6.78 -15.35 -15.53
CA GLU A 117 -5.51 -15.97 -15.92
C GLU A 117 -4.31 -15.07 -15.62
N THR A 118 -4.26 -13.89 -16.22
CA THR A 118 -3.06 -13.04 -16.20
C THR A 118 -3.38 -11.56 -16.00
N MET A 119 -2.37 -10.84 -15.54
CA MET A 119 -2.37 -9.38 -15.41
C MET A 119 -1.06 -8.80 -15.92
N CYS A 120 -1.12 -7.63 -16.51
CA CYS A 120 0.05 -6.82 -16.81
C CYS A 120 0.37 -5.94 -15.61
N VAL A 121 1.66 -5.82 -15.27
CA VAL A 121 2.17 -4.94 -14.22
C VAL A 121 3.03 -3.83 -14.82
N TYR A 122 2.81 -2.60 -14.35
CA TYR A 122 3.25 -1.38 -15.03
C TYR A 122 4.32 -0.62 -14.24
N HIS A 123 3.99 -0.30 -12.98
CA HIS A 123 4.87 0.43 -12.08
C HIS A 123 4.84 -0.23 -10.71
N HIS A 124 5.88 -0.02 -9.92
CA HIS A 124 5.90 -0.48 -8.54
C HIS A 124 6.56 0.55 -7.65
N GLY A 125 6.31 0.51 -6.34
CA GLY A 125 6.91 1.47 -5.43
C GLY A 125 6.71 1.09 -3.98
N THR A 126 7.55 1.64 -3.11
CA THR A 126 7.44 1.39 -1.67
C THR A 126 6.60 2.48 -1.02
N VAL A 127 5.61 2.09 -0.22
CA VAL A 127 4.80 3.01 0.55
C VAL A 127 5.67 3.66 1.62
N THR A 128 5.75 4.99 1.62
CA THR A 128 6.54 5.75 2.58
C THR A 128 5.69 6.35 3.69
N GLN A 129 4.42 6.66 3.39
CA GLN A 129 3.51 7.28 4.34
C GLN A 129 2.04 7.07 3.96
N ILE A 130 1.16 7.11 4.95
CA ILE A 130 -0.30 7.23 4.77
C ILE A 130 -0.73 8.65 5.16
N VAL A 131 -1.58 9.27 4.34
CA VAL A 131 -2.07 10.63 4.58
C VAL A 131 -3.60 10.66 4.52
N ASP A 132 -4.24 11.21 5.55
CA ASP A 132 -5.69 11.45 5.53
C ASP A 132 -6.00 12.68 4.65
N SER A 133 -6.75 12.48 3.55
CA SER A 133 -7.17 13.60 2.70
C SER A 133 -8.25 14.43 3.38
N LYS A 134 -8.00 15.74 3.53
CA LYS A 134 -9.02 16.69 4.02
C LYS A 134 -10.13 16.96 3.00
N LEU A 135 -9.88 16.67 1.71
CA LEU A 135 -10.83 16.93 0.64
C LEU A 135 -11.86 15.80 0.51
N THR A 136 -11.38 14.55 0.53
CA THR A 136 -12.21 13.37 0.28
C THR A 136 -12.54 12.60 1.56
N ASN A 137 -11.93 12.94 2.70
CA ASN A 137 -11.97 12.18 3.95
C ASN A 137 -11.53 10.70 3.79
N LYS A 138 -10.85 10.36 2.68
CA LYS A 138 -10.27 9.04 2.43
C LYS A 138 -8.74 9.13 2.55
N PRO A 139 -8.07 8.09 3.06
CA PRO A 139 -6.61 8.07 3.07
C PRO A 139 -6.06 7.94 1.64
N TYR A 140 -4.87 8.47 1.42
CA TYR A 140 -4.04 8.19 0.25
C TYR A 140 -2.64 7.81 0.71
N LEU A 141 -1.90 7.14 -0.18
CA LEU A 141 -0.54 6.71 0.11
C LEU A 141 0.46 7.66 -0.53
N ARG A 142 1.55 7.96 0.16
CA ARG A 142 2.78 8.42 -0.48
C ARG A 142 3.61 7.20 -0.85
N VAL A 143 4.10 7.20 -2.08
CA VAL A 143 4.81 6.06 -2.64
C VAL A 143 6.07 6.57 -3.32
N ASP A 144 7.19 5.94 -2.99
CA ASP A 144 8.44 6.08 -3.72
C ASP A 144 8.39 5.15 -4.93
N TRP A 145 8.04 5.73 -6.09
CA TRP A 145 7.75 4.98 -7.31
C TRP A 145 9.01 4.66 -8.09
N CYS A 146 8.98 3.47 -8.68
CA CYS A 146 9.89 2.97 -9.67
C CYS A 146 9.11 2.81 -10.99
N THR A 147 9.68 3.30 -12.09
CA THR A 147 9.08 3.28 -13.42
C THR A 147 9.91 2.44 -14.38
N PRO A 148 9.68 1.11 -14.43
CA PRO A 148 10.36 0.26 -15.38
C PRO A 148 10.10 0.67 -16.83
N GLU A 149 11.11 0.52 -17.68
CA GLU A 149 10.99 0.77 -19.13
C GLU A 149 10.07 -0.24 -19.83
N GLU A 150 9.95 -1.44 -19.26
CA GLU A 150 9.17 -2.55 -19.79
C GLU A 150 8.11 -2.99 -18.79
N PHE A 151 6.91 -3.28 -19.28
CA PHE A 151 5.82 -3.88 -18.53
C PHE A 151 5.79 -5.39 -18.82
N ILE A 152 5.41 -6.18 -17.83
CA ILE A 152 5.41 -7.65 -17.94
C ILE A 152 4.03 -8.23 -17.63
N GLU A 153 3.68 -9.33 -18.30
CA GLU A 153 2.50 -10.13 -18.00
C GLU A 153 2.86 -11.22 -16.98
N VAL A 154 2.07 -11.35 -15.92
CA VAL A 154 2.27 -12.30 -14.82
C VAL A 154 0.98 -13.02 -14.45
N PRO A 155 1.03 -14.16 -13.74
CA PRO A 155 -0.16 -14.84 -13.25
C PRO A 155 -1.03 -13.93 -12.38
N LEU A 156 -2.36 -14.08 -12.47
CA LEU A 156 -3.30 -13.20 -11.78
C LEU A 156 -3.28 -13.37 -10.25
N MET A 157 -2.97 -14.56 -9.72
CA MET A 157 -2.91 -14.83 -8.27
C MET A 157 -4.18 -14.43 -7.49
N ALA A 158 -5.34 -14.69 -8.10
CA ALA A 158 -6.65 -14.25 -7.62
C ALA A 158 -6.77 -12.73 -7.36
N CYS A 159 -5.91 -11.91 -7.99
CA CYS A 159 -5.93 -10.46 -7.88
C CYS A 159 -7.02 -9.86 -8.80
N ASN A 160 -8.28 -10.17 -8.51
CA ASN A 160 -9.44 -9.75 -9.30
C ASN A 160 -9.99 -8.36 -8.94
N GLY A 161 -9.62 -7.83 -7.77
CA GLY A 161 -10.11 -6.55 -7.28
C GLY A 161 -9.24 -5.37 -7.70
N THR A 162 -9.70 -4.16 -7.39
CA THR A 162 -8.87 -2.96 -7.51
C THR A 162 -7.73 -2.98 -6.49
N VAL A 163 -7.97 -3.49 -5.29
CA VAL A 163 -6.98 -3.59 -4.20
C VAL A 163 -6.86 -5.05 -3.77
N ASP A 164 -5.74 -5.66 -4.11
CA ASP A 164 -5.40 -7.02 -3.68
C ASP A 164 -4.09 -7.03 -2.92
N VAL A 165 -4.19 -7.27 -1.61
CA VAL A 165 -3.04 -7.38 -0.73
C VAL A 165 -2.60 -8.85 -0.66
N ARG A 166 -1.31 -9.11 -0.78
CA ARG A 166 -0.69 -10.45 -0.71
C ARG A 166 0.53 -10.42 0.21
N SER A 167 0.69 -11.48 1.00
CA SER A 167 1.92 -11.70 1.76
C SER A 167 3.09 -12.01 0.83
N LEU A 168 4.32 -11.75 1.29
CA LEU A 168 5.54 -12.13 0.58
C LEU A 168 5.52 -13.60 0.17
N GLU A 169 5.20 -14.51 1.10
CA GLU A 169 5.14 -15.96 0.85
C GLU A 169 4.23 -16.34 -0.32
N THR A 170 3.04 -15.73 -0.40
CA THR A 170 2.11 -16.00 -1.51
C THR A 170 2.67 -15.49 -2.84
N VAL A 171 3.33 -14.32 -2.84
CA VAL A 171 3.96 -13.77 -4.05
C VAL A 171 5.16 -14.61 -4.48
N GLU A 172 6.01 -15.05 -3.56
CA GLU A 172 7.15 -15.93 -3.85
C GLU A 172 6.72 -17.27 -4.46
N ARG A 173 5.60 -17.82 -3.98
CA ARG A 173 5.07 -19.09 -4.49
C ARG A 173 4.50 -18.97 -5.90
N GLU A 174 3.88 -17.85 -6.23
CA GLU A 174 3.04 -17.73 -7.43
C GLU A 174 3.65 -16.87 -8.54
N MET A 175 4.59 -15.96 -8.22
CA MET A 175 5.24 -15.10 -9.22
C MET A 175 6.44 -15.76 -9.90
N PRO A 176 6.60 -15.56 -11.22
CA PRO A 176 7.76 -16.06 -11.95
C PRO A 176 9.04 -15.29 -11.61
N ALA A 177 10.21 -15.87 -11.93
CA ALA A 177 11.51 -15.23 -11.74
C ALA A 177 11.65 -13.87 -12.45
N GLU A 178 10.96 -13.71 -13.59
CA GLU A 178 10.90 -12.48 -14.37
C GLU A 178 10.30 -11.31 -13.57
N PHE A 179 9.29 -11.58 -12.74
CA PHE A 179 8.69 -10.58 -11.85
C PHE A 179 9.72 -10.04 -10.85
N TRP A 180 10.53 -10.91 -10.26
CA TRP A 180 11.57 -10.51 -9.30
C TRP A 180 12.71 -9.75 -9.97
N THR A 181 13.02 -10.09 -11.22
CA THR A 181 14.01 -9.35 -12.01
C THR A 181 13.49 -7.95 -12.32
N TRP A 182 12.24 -7.86 -12.78
CA TRP A 182 11.55 -6.60 -13.05
C TRP A 182 11.48 -5.70 -11.81
N LEU A 183 11.10 -6.26 -10.66
CA LEU A 183 10.99 -5.53 -9.38
C LEU A 183 12.34 -4.99 -8.88
N ASN A 184 13.45 -5.66 -9.21
CA ASN A 184 14.79 -5.33 -8.71
C ASN A 184 15.70 -4.62 -9.71
N ARG A 185 15.31 -4.48 -10.99
CA ARG A 185 16.14 -3.87 -12.05
C ARG A 185 16.70 -2.49 -11.65
N GLU A 186 15.92 -1.69 -10.96
CA GLU A 186 16.29 -0.32 -10.54
C GLU A 186 17.04 -0.23 -9.21
N LYS A 187 16.95 -1.25 -8.34
CA LYS A 187 17.77 -1.31 -7.11
C LYS A 187 19.25 -1.53 -7.42
N LEU A 188 19.56 -2.16 -8.55
CA LEU A 188 20.92 -2.45 -8.99
C LEU A 188 21.58 -1.26 -9.72
N LEU A 189 20.80 -0.47 -10.46
CA LEU A 189 21.30 0.73 -11.18
C LEU A 189 21.66 1.89 -10.24
N ASN A 190 21.00 1.99 -9.08
CA ASN A 190 21.28 3.00 -8.07
C ASN A 190 22.40 2.61 -7.07
N GLN A 191 23.06 1.46 -7.27
CA GLN A 191 24.19 0.98 -6.46
C GLN A 191 25.52 0.89 -7.25
N SER A 192 25.51 1.27 -8.53
CA SER A 192 26.66 1.32 -9.45
C SER A 192 27.01 2.76 -9.81
#